data_AF-A0A3M8CSD1-F1
#
_entry.id   AF-A0A3M8CSD1-F1
#
_cell.length_a   1.000
_cell.length_b   1.000
_cell.length_c   1.000
_cell.angle_alpha   90.00
_cell.angle_beta   90.00
_cell.angle_gamma   90.00
#
_symmetry.space_group_name_H-M   'P 1'
#
loop_
_entity.id
_entity.type
_entity.pdbx_description
1 polymer ?
#
loop_
_entity_poly.entity_id
_entity_poly.type
_entity_poly.pdbx_seq_one_letter_code
_entity_poly.pdbx_strand_id
1 'polypeptide(L)'
;MKVTETAPIRAQIDKNKRFLEKPQLFNHAAKIDDRLYYNVQYWKWGKSEASGYLILRPDGDVVPREEAVPVLRLFMLHNVAAHELNKELAPAKDKPVWMYTEKRDYLQALQPHYEEQMGETIRGDMKSLIDVCQYVIETRDQLHSLYDKGIESLNHVLGVGYVTPEDKKDLDYLFHEANYKLYVGLRSQAEIRESVDRLAAFLQKVEVPLPSELKTKRQKLLDLLDSYREKKLRATNDDSIKGFEAVASGQPVPFSSKQQLVDAFEKKQEFHFQTKIVPIIRNT
;
A
#
# COMPACT_ATOMS: atom_id res chain seq x y z
N MET A 1 -22.95 16.11 9.51
CA MET A 1 -23.09 16.16 11.00
C MET A 1 -21.78 16.69 11.58
N LYS A 2 -21.78 17.44 12.69
CA LYS A 2 -20.53 17.94 13.31
C LYS A 2 -20.37 17.42 14.74
N VAL A 3 -19.24 16.76 15.02
CA VAL A 3 -18.89 16.37 16.38
C VAL A 3 -18.71 17.63 17.22
N THR A 4 -19.41 17.67 18.35
CA THR A 4 -19.44 18.85 19.22
C THR A 4 -19.13 18.43 20.64
N GLU A 5 -18.20 19.13 21.27
CA GLU A 5 -17.87 18.93 22.68
C GLU A 5 -18.91 19.61 23.57
N THR A 6 -19.85 18.84 24.10
CA THR A 6 -20.85 19.32 25.06
C THR A 6 -20.31 19.21 26.50
N ALA A 7 -20.97 19.86 27.46
CA ALA A 7 -20.58 19.75 28.87
C ALA A 7 -20.57 18.30 29.41
N PRO A 8 -21.56 17.43 29.08
CA PRO A 8 -21.50 16.00 29.41
C PRO A 8 -20.27 15.29 28.81
N ILE A 9 -19.96 15.54 27.54
CA ILE A 9 -18.78 14.95 26.88
C ILE A 9 -17.50 15.40 27.59
N ARG A 10 -17.35 16.71 27.86
CA ARG A 10 -16.19 17.26 28.55
C ARG A 10 -16.00 16.65 29.94
N ALA A 11 -17.08 16.46 30.68
CA ALA A 11 -17.05 15.80 31.98
C ALA A 11 -16.50 14.36 31.88
N GLN A 12 -16.91 13.57 30.88
CA GLN A 12 -16.36 12.24 30.68
C GLN A 12 -14.90 12.26 30.22
N ILE A 13 -14.53 13.22 29.36
CA ILE A 13 -13.15 13.39 28.91
C ILE A 13 -12.23 13.61 30.12
N ASP A 14 -12.58 14.54 30.99
CA ASP A 14 -11.79 14.92 32.17
C ASP A 14 -11.77 13.79 33.22
N LYS A 15 -12.90 13.12 33.45
CA LYS A 15 -12.99 11.96 34.36
C LYS A 15 -12.03 10.83 33.96
N ASN A 16 -11.91 10.57 32.65
CA ASN A 16 -11.11 9.46 32.15
C ASN A 16 -9.65 9.85 31.84
N LYS A 17 -9.29 11.13 31.90
CA LYS A 17 -7.94 11.65 31.62
C LYS A 17 -6.94 11.25 32.71
N ARG A 18 -5.74 10.80 32.34
CA ARG A 18 -4.64 10.52 33.27
C ARG A 18 -3.60 11.65 33.27
N PHE A 19 -2.72 11.61 34.26
CA PHE A 19 -1.65 12.60 34.42
C PHE A 19 -0.77 12.74 33.17
N LEU A 20 -0.51 13.98 32.75
CA LEU A 20 0.26 14.37 31.55
C LEU A 20 -0.34 13.92 30.20
N GLU A 21 -1.64 13.63 30.18
CA GLU A 21 -2.34 13.37 28.92
C GLU A 21 -3.02 14.64 28.37
N LYS A 22 -3.07 14.75 27.05
CA LYS A 22 -3.89 15.70 26.32
C LYS A 22 -5.01 14.94 25.60
N PRO A 23 -6.29 15.16 25.95
CA PRO A 23 -7.39 14.57 25.21
C PRO A 23 -7.60 15.29 23.88
N GLN A 24 -8.08 14.55 22.89
CA GLN A 24 -8.48 15.04 21.58
C GLN A 24 -9.76 14.34 21.15
N LEU A 25 -10.85 15.10 21.05
CA LEU A 25 -12.08 14.65 20.43
C LEU A 25 -11.92 14.65 18.91
N PHE A 26 -12.25 13.54 18.26
CA PHE A 26 -12.19 13.42 16.80
C PHE A 26 -13.21 14.33 16.12
N ASN A 27 -12.88 14.82 14.93
CA ASN A 27 -13.70 15.79 14.20
C ASN A 27 -14.86 15.16 13.41
N HIS A 28 -14.93 13.83 13.35
CA HIS A 28 -15.99 13.04 12.72
C HIS A 28 -16.45 11.94 13.68
N ALA A 29 -17.65 11.41 13.45
CA ALA A 29 -18.22 10.32 14.23
C ALA A 29 -17.99 8.95 13.55
N ALA A 30 -18.36 7.87 14.22
CA ALA A 30 -18.60 6.57 13.59
C ALA A 30 -20.09 6.27 13.65
N LYS A 31 -20.65 5.66 12.61
CA LYS A 31 -22.05 5.26 12.52
C LYS A 31 -22.17 3.75 12.39
N ILE A 32 -22.83 3.10 13.36
CA ILE A 32 -23.13 1.66 13.36
C ILE A 32 -24.59 1.49 13.77
N ASP A 33 -25.38 0.75 12.98
CA ASP A 33 -26.80 0.48 13.23
C ASP A 33 -27.61 1.76 13.52
N ASP A 34 -27.41 2.78 12.69
CA ASP A 34 -28.01 4.12 12.82
C ASP A 34 -27.67 4.89 14.11
N ARG A 35 -26.75 4.37 14.93
CA ARG A 35 -26.23 5.06 16.11
C ARG A 35 -24.90 5.70 15.81
N LEU A 36 -24.70 6.88 16.38
CA LEU A 36 -23.49 7.66 16.24
C LEU A 36 -22.63 7.53 17.48
N TYR A 37 -21.33 7.55 17.27
CA TYR A 37 -20.34 7.41 18.31
C TYR A 37 -19.21 8.40 18.11
N TYR A 38 -18.69 8.94 19.20
CA TYR A 38 -17.55 9.84 19.25
C TYR A 38 -16.34 9.11 19.82
N ASN A 39 -15.16 9.47 19.33
CA ASN A 39 -13.88 8.96 19.81
C ASN A 39 -13.06 10.07 20.43
N VAL A 40 -12.57 9.82 21.64
CA VAL A 40 -11.60 10.65 22.32
C VAL A 40 -10.29 9.89 22.38
N GLN A 41 -9.23 10.47 21.82
CA GLN A 41 -7.88 9.96 21.94
C GLN A 41 -7.14 10.72 23.04
N TYR A 42 -6.38 9.99 23.86
CA TYR A 42 -5.52 10.58 24.88
C TYR A 42 -4.07 10.44 24.47
N TRP A 43 -3.35 11.55 24.47
CA TRP A 43 -1.95 11.60 24.07
C TRP A 43 -1.06 11.96 25.24
N LYS A 44 -0.06 11.13 25.55
CA LYS A 44 0.93 11.46 26.57
C LYS A 44 2.06 12.28 25.95
N TRP A 45 2.53 13.31 26.68
CA TRP A 45 3.67 14.11 26.23
C TRP A 45 4.89 13.23 25.92
N GLY A 46 5.54 13.49 24.78
CA GLY A 46 6.70 12.72 24.29
C GLY A 46 6.38 11.37 23.65
N LYS A 47 5.10 10.99 23.49
CA LYS A 47 4.71 9.77 22.77
C LYS A 47 4.12 10.08 21.39
N SER A 48 4.44 9.22 20.42
CA SER A 48 3.91 9.24 19.05
C SER A 48 2.61 8.44 18.88
N GLU A 49 2.17 7.74 19.93
CA GLU A 49 0.99 6.89 19.93
C GLU A 49 0.02 7.32 21.04
N ALA A 50 -1.28 7.11 20.81
CA ALA A 50 -2.29 7.36 21.82
C ALA A 50 -2.07 6.45 23.04
N SER A 51 -2.15 7.02 24.24
CA SER A 51 -2.11 6.31 25.52
C SER A 51 -3.47 5.83 25.99
N GLY A 52 -4.55 6.17 25.27
CA GLY A 52 -5.84 5.53 25.46
C GLY A 52 -6.94 6.08 24.56
N TYR A 53 -8.04 5.35 24.53
CA TYR A 53 -9.23 5.67 23.74
C TYR A 53 -10.47 5.63 24.63
N LEU A 54 -11.41 6.54 24.38
CA LEU A 54 -12.73 6.52 25.00
C LEU A 54 -13.79 6.72 23.92
N ILE A 55 -14.72 5.78 23.85
CA ILE A 55 -15.87 5.84 22.95
C ILE A 55 -17.09 6.34 23.71
N LEU A 56 -17.77 7.33 23.14
CA LEU A 56 -18.93 7.99 23.74
C LEU A 56 -20.09 8.03 22.75
N ARG A 57 -21.32 8.15 23.24
CA ARG A 57 -22.46 8.62 22.44
C ARG A 57 -22.48 10.16 22.39
N PRO A 58 -23.20 10.77 21.44
CA PRO A 58 -23.26 12.23 21.28
C PRO A 58 -23.81 13.00 22.50
N ASP A 59 -24.58 12.33 23.35
CA ASP A 59 -25.09 12.84 24.63
C ASP A 59 -24.06 12.82 25.76
N GLY A 60 -22.91 12.17 25.56
CA GLY A 60 -21.86 12.00 26.55
C GLY A 60 -21.90 10.67 27.30
N ASP A 61 -22.79 9.75 26.94
CA ASP A 61 -22.81 8.42 27.58
C ASP A 61 -21.59 7.59 27.17
N VAL A 62 -20.93 6.99 28.17
CA VAL A 62 -19.85 6.02 27.95
C VAL A 62 -20.47 4.67 27.64
N VAL A 63 -20.21 4.15 26.44
CA VAL A 63 -20.73 2.85 26.02
C VAL A 63 -19.95 1.70 26.68
N PRO A 64 -20.56 0.51 26.85
CA PRO A 64 -19.86 -0.68 27.30
C PRO A 64 -18.67 -1.03 26.41
N ARG A 65 -17.67 -1.68 26.99
CA ARG A 65 -16.45 -2.08 26.27
C ARG A 65 -16.71 -2.89 24.99
N GLU A 66 -17.67 -3.82 25.04
CA GLU A 66 -18.06 -4.66 23.89
C GLU A 66 -18.64 -3.85 22.72
N GLU A 67 -19.34 -2.75 23.00
CA GLU A 67 -19.86 -1.80 22.00
C GLU A 67 -18.74 -0.87 21.51
N ALA A 68 -17.80 -0.49 22.38
CA ALA A 68 -16.69 0.41 22.05
C ALA A 68 -15.66 -0.19 21.07
N VAL A 69 -15.35 -1.48 21.20
CA VAL A 69 -14.31 -2.15 20.39
C VAL A 69 -14.58 -2.09 18.88
N PRO A 70 -15.77 -2.48 18.35
CA PRO A 70 -16.06 -2.39 16.92
C PRO A 70 -16.11 -0.93 16.44
N VAL A 71 -16.57 0.00 17.27
CA VAL A 71 -16.56 1.44 16.95
C VAL A 71 -15.14 1.96 16.78
N LEU A 72 -14.24 1.65 17.72
CA LEU A 72 -12.85 2.10 17.64
C LEU A 72 -12.15 1.56 16.40
N ARG A 73 -12.48 0.34 15.97
CA ARG A 73 -11.95 -0.26 14.75
C ARG A 73 -12.27 0.59 13.50
N LEU A 74 -13.45 1.21 13.44
CA LEU A 74 -13.80 2.14 12.35
C LEU A 74 -12.96 3.43 12.41
N PHE A 75 -12.73 3.98 13.61
CA PHE A 75 -11.90 5.18 13.75
C PHE A 75 -10.43 4.95 13.41
N MET A 76 -9.90 3.76 13.70
CA MET A 76 -8.53 3.41 13.35
C MET A 76 -8.32 3.43 11.83
N LEU A 77 -9.32 3.00 11.06
CA LEU A 77 -9.25 3.04 9.61
C LEU A 77 -9.01 4.46 9.09
N HIS A 78 -9.77 5.47 9.50
CA HIS A 78 -9.62 6.82 8.92
C HIS A 78 -8.18 7.35 9.06
N ASN A 79 -7.56 7.14 10.23
CA ASN A 79 -6.18 7.57 10.47
C ASN A 79 -5.17 6.75 9.65
N VAL A 80 -5.37 5.44 9.57
CA VAL A 80 -4.53 4.55 8.76
C VAL A 80 -4.69 4.89 7.28
N ALA A 81 -5.91 5.04 6.79
CA ALA A 81 -6.24 5.36 5.41
C ALA A 81 -5.64 6.70 4.97
N ALA A 82 -5.77 7.75 5.79
CA ALA A 82 -5.15 9.04 5.50
C ALA A 82 -3.61 8.94 5.48
N HIS A 83 -3.01 8.09 6.31
CA HIS A 83 -1.58 7.85 6.30
C HIS A 83 -1.15 7.07 5.06
N GLU A 84 -1.73 5.90 4.81
CA GLU A 84 -1.45 5.00 3.67
C GLU A 84 -1.63 5.73 2.33
N LEU A 85 -2.71 6.51 2.16
CA LEU A 85 -2.90 7.28 0.94
C LEU A 85 -1.79 8.30 0.70
N ASN A 86 -1.41 9.07 1.73
CA ASN A 86 -0.47 10.18 1.57
C ASN A 86 1.00 9.76 1.62
N LYS A 87 1.32 8.68 2.34
CA LYS A 87 2.70 8.22 2.57
C LYS A 87 3.11 7.06 1.70
N GLU A 88 2.18 6.18 1.33
CA GLU A 88 2.49 4.99 0.54
C GLU A 88 1.97 5.14 -0.90
N LEU A 89 0.66 5.37 -1.07
CA LEU A 89 0.05 5.35 -2.40
C LEU A 89 0.36 6.60 -3.24
N ALA A 90 0.36 7.79 -2.64
CA ALA A 90 0.69 9.05 -3.31
C ALA A 90 2.09 9.04 -3.95
N PRO A 91 3.18 8.68 -3.23
CA PRO A 91 4.47 8.57 -3.90
C PRO A 91 4.53 7.39 -4.88
N ALA A 92 3.83 6.28 -4.62
CA ALA A 92 3.85 5.12 -5.51
C ALA A 92 3.23 5.39 -6.90
N LYS A 93 2.08 6.07 -6.98
CA LYS A 93 1.43 6.41 -8.26
C LYS A 93 2.28 7.38 -9.11
N ASP A 94 3.05 8.25 -8.47
CA ASP A 94 3.86 9.27 -9.13
C ASP A 94 5.28 8.77 -9.49
N LYS A 95 5.61 7.51 -9.18
CA LYS A 95 6.92 6.95 -9.54
C LYS A 95 7.14 7.01 -11.06
N PRO A 96 8.30 7.48 -11.52
CA PRO A 96 8.60 7.55 -12.93
C PRO A 96 8.68 6.15 -13.55
N VAL A 97 7.92 5.93 -14.63
CA VAL A 97 7.91 4.65 -15.38
C VAL A 97 8.62 4.74 -16.74
N TRP A 98 9.29 5.86 -17.02
CA TRP A 98 9.95 6.10 -18.31
C TRP A 98 10.98 5.01 -18.63
N MET A 99 11.72 4.50 -17.64
CA MET A 99 12.71 3.42 -17.85
C MET A 99 12.05 2.14 -18.35
N TYR A 100 10.85 1.82 -17.86
CA TYR A 100 10.09 0.64 -18.31
C TYR A 100 9.51 0.87 -19.70
N THR A 101 9.06 2.09 -19.98
CA THR A 101 8.55 2.50 -21.30
C THR A 101 9.64 2.37 -22.35
N GLU A 102 10.81 2.96 -22.10
CA GLU A 102 11.96 2.89 -23.01
C GLU A 102 12.46 1.45 -23.20
N LYS A 103 12.58 0.66 -22.11
CA LYS A 103 12.94 -0.76 -22.22
C LYS A 103 11.99 -1.51 -23.15
N ARG A 104 10.67 -1.41 -22.91
CA ARG A 104 9.65 -2.05 -23.73
C ARG A 104 9.77 -1.63 -25.19
N ASP A 105 9.83 -0.34 -25.45
CA ASP A 105 9.83 0.21 -26.81
C ASP A 105 11.11 -0.17 -27.56
N TYR A 106 12.27 -0.17 -26.89
CA TYR A 106 13.53 -0.62 -27.50
C TYR A 106 13.53 -2.12 -27.77
N LEU A 107 13.00 -2.94 -26.86
CA LEU A 107 12.89 -4.39 -27.06
C LEU A 107 11.99 -4.70 -28.27
N GLN A 108 10.81 -4.08 -28.33
CA GLN A 108 9.87 -4.25 -29.45
C GLN A 108 10.47 -3.76 -30.79
N ALA A 109 11.21 -2.65 -30.78
CA ALA A 109 11.86 -2.14 -31.98
C ALA A 109 13.03 -3.02 -32.46
N LEU A 110 13.77 -3.63 -31.54
CA LEU A 110 14.93 -4.47 -31.85
C LEU A 110 14.53 -5.90 -32.21
N GLN A 111 13.43 -6.41 -31.66
CA GLN A 111 12.99 -7.80 -31.80
C GLN A 111 13.03 -8.30 -33.27
N PRO A 112 12.45 -7.61 -34.27
CA PRO A 112 12.42 -8.10 -35.65
C PRO A 112 13.81 -8.30 -36.27
N HIS A 113 14.81 -7.57 -35.78
CA HIS A 113 16.19 -7.61 -36.29
C HIS A 113 17.04 -8.73 -35.68
N TYR A 114 16.59 -9.29 -34.56
CA TYR A 114 17.27 -10.35 -33.84
C TYR A 114 16.53 -11.70 -33.95
N GLU A 115 15.35 -11.73 -34.57
CA GLU A 115 14.40 -12.87 -34.54
C GLU A 115 15.04 -14.18 -35.03
N GLU A 116 15.84 -14.11 -36.09
CA GLU A 116 16.54 -15.26 -36.66
C GLU A 116 17.68 -15.78 -35.77
N GLN A 117 18.30 -14.90 -35.00
CA GLN A 117 19.40 -15.23 -34.09
C GLN A 117 18.90 -15.61 -32.68
N MET A 118 17.63 -15.35 -32.39
CA MET A 118 17.01 -15.67 -31.11
C MET A 118 16.59 -17.15 -31.06
N GLY A 119 17.29 -17.91 -30.20
CA GLY A 119 16.79 -19.19 -29.71
C GLY A 119 15.54 -19.01 -28.83
N GLU A 120 14.82 -20.11 -28.59
CA GLU A 120 13.55 -20.11 -27.84
C GLU A 120 13.67 -19.45 -26.46
N THR A 121 14.75 -19.73 -25.72
CA THR A 121 15.00 -19.13 -24.41
C THR A 121 15.09 -17.60 -24.47
N ILE A 122 15.84 -17.05 -25.43
CA ILE A 122 16.01 -15.58 -25.54
C ILE A 122 14.71 -14.92 -25.97
N ARG A 123 13.94 -15.55 -26.87
CA ARG A 123 12.60 -15.09 -27.24
C ARG A 123 11.67 -15.04 -26.02
N GLY A 124 11.71 -16.07 -25.16
CA GLY A 124 10.98 -16.13 -23.90
C GLY A 124 11.43 -15.08 -22.88
N ASP A 125 12.74 -14.85 -22.75
CA ASP A 125 13.34 -13.86 -21.86
C ASP A 125 12.95 -12.42 -22.29
N MET A 126 13.00 -12.14 -23.60
CA MET A 126 12.56 -10.85 -24.17
C MET A 126 11.07 -10.60 -23.92
N LYS A 127 10.23 -11.61 -24.18
CA LYS A 127 8.79 -11.52 -23.92
C LYS A 127 8.50 -11.25 -22.44
N SER A 128 9.12 -12.02 -21.54
CA SER A 128 8.93 -11.84 -20.10
C SER A 128 9.30 -10.44 -19.62
N LEU A 129 10.40 -9.87 -20.15
CA LEU A 129 10.80 -8.50 -19.80
C LEU A 129 9.82 -7.44 -20.36
N ILE A 130 9.32 -7.62 -21.58
CA ILE A 130 8.27 -6.76 -22.16
C ILE A 130 7.01 -6.81 -21.29
N ASP A 131 6.57 -8.01 -20.89
CA ASP A 131 5.36 -8.21 -20.09
C ASP A 131 5.49 -7.54 -18.71
N VAL A 132 6.65 -7.66 -18.05
CA VAL A 132 6.92 -6.95 -16.79
C VAL A 132 6.94 -5.43 -16.97
N CYS A 133 7.56 -4.92 -18.04
CA CYS A 133 7.55 -3.49 -18.32
C CYS A 133 6.14 -2.97 -18.54
N GLN A 134 5.33 -3.69 -19.33
CA GLN A 134 3.94 -3.35 -19.59
C GLN A 134 3.12 -3.35 -18.30
N TYR A 135 3.28 -4.37 -17.47
CA TYR A 135 2.60 -4.46 -16.18
C TYR A 135 2.89 -3.24 -15.28
N VAL A 136 4.15 -2.82 -15.18
CA VAL A 136 4.54 -1.67 -14.35
C VAL A 136 3.95 -0.36 -14.90
N ILE A 137 3.94 -0.18 -16.22
CA ILE A 137 3.35 0.99 -16.88
C ILE A 137 1.85 1.07 -16.59
N GLU A 138 1.11 -0.03 -16.84
CA GLU A 138 -0.34 -0.08 -16.61
C GLU A 138 -0.70 0.06 -15.12
N THR A 139 0.12 -0.53 -14.24
CA THR A 139 -0.10 -0.44 -12.80
C THR A 139 -0.04 1.00 -12.32
N ARG A 140 0.80 1.86 -12.92
CA ARG A 140 0.86 3.27 -12.54
C ARG A 140 -0.51 3.96 -12.70
N ASP A 141 -1.16 3.79 -13.85
CA ASP A 141 -2.47 4.39 -14.11
C ASP A 141 -3.55 3.82 -13.20
N GLN A 142 -3.46 2.52 -12.89
CA GLN A 142 -4.34 1.87 -11.92
C GLN A 142 -4.14 2.43 -10.51
N LEU A 143 -2.90 2.69 -10.08
CA LEU A 143 -2.60 3.31 -8.79
C LEU A 143 -3.11 4.76 -8.71
N HIS A 144 -3.06 5.52 -9.81
CA HIS A 144 -3.71 6.83 -9.88
C HIS A 144 -5.22 6.72 -9.63
N SER A 145 -5.92 5.82 -10.35
CA SER A 145 -7.36 5.63 -10.15
C SER A 145 -7.70 5.18 -8.73
N LEU A 146 -6.90 4.29 -8.14
CA LEU A 146 -7.07 3.85 -6.74
C LEU A 146 -6.85 5.02 -5.78
N TYR A 147 -5.82 5.84 -5.99
CA TYR A 147 -5.59 7.02 -5.16
C TYR A 147 -6.76 8.01 -5.20
N ASP A 148 -7.23 8.34 -6.40
CA ASP A 148 -8.34 9.29 -6.57
C ASP A 148 -9.60 8.81 -5.85
N LYS A 149 -9.95 7.52 -5.99
CA LYS A 149 -11.06 6.90 -5.26
C LYS A 149 -10.88 6.95 -3.74
N GLY A 150 -9.64 6.78 -3.27
CA GLY A 150 -9.33 6.83 -1.83
C GLY A 150 -9.51 8.24 -1.27
N ILE A 151 -9.07 9.25 -2.02
CA ILE A 151 -9.29 10.66 -1.67
C ILE A 151 -10.78 11.04 -1.71
N GLU A 152 -11.51 10.58 -2.72
CA GLU A 152 -12.97 10.76 -2.81
C GLU A 152 -13.68 10.17 -1.59
N SER A 153 -13.32 8.94 -1.19
CA SER A 153 -13.88 8.27 -0.01
C SER A 153 -13.56 9.03 1.28
N LEU A 154 -12.32 9.49 1.49
CA LEU A 154 -11.98 10.31 2.65
C LEU A 154 -12.73 11.65 2.68
N ASN A 155 -12.83 12.32 1.53
CA ASN A 155 -13.58 13.57 1.42
C ASN A 155 -15.07 13.36 1.67
N HIS A 156 -15.63 12.22 1.26
CA HIS A 156 -17.01 11.86 1.57
C HIS A 156 -17.23 11.77 3.09
N VAL A 157 -16.39 11.00 3.80
CA VAL A 157 -16.43 10.85 5.26
C VAL A 157 -16.33 12.21 5.97
N LEU A 158 -15.42 13.07 5.52
CA LEU A 158 -15.29 14.43 6.05
C LEU A 158 -16.51 15.32 5.75
N GLY A 159 -17.14 15.14 4.59
CA GLY A 159 -18.33 15.88 4.17
C GLY A 159 -19.59 15.49 4.95
N VAL A 160 -19.83 14.18 5.12
CA VAL A 160 -21.00 13.69 5.90
C VAL A 160 -20.75 13.80 7.41
N GLY A 161 -19.49 13.76 7.83
CA GLY A 161 -19.03 13.92 9.21
C GLY A 161 -19.08 12.64 10.04
N TYR A 162 -19.17 11.48 9.40
CA TYR A 162 -19.08 10.17 10.04
C TYR A 162 -18.53 9.09 9.09
N VAL A 163 -18.00 8.01 9.66
CA VAL A 163 -17.54 6.81 8.95
C VAL A 163 -18.44 5.60 9.26
N THR A 164 -18.70 4.74 8.27
CA THR A 164 -19.49 3.50 8.41
C THR A 164 -18.65 2.23 8.17
N PRO A 165 -19.18 1.03 8.49
CA PRO A 165 -18.56 -0.24 8.10
C PRO A 165 -18.37 -0.42 6.60
N GLU A 166 -19.27 0.13 5.77
CA GLU A 166 -19.17 0.10 4.31
C GLU A 166 -18.01 0.96 3.83
N ASP A 167 -17.88 2.19 4.33
CA ASP A 167 -16.71 3.05 4.04
C ASP A 167 -15.41 2.32 4.37
N LYS A 168 -15.41 1.57 5.47
CA LYS A 168 -14.27 0.72 5.86
C LYS A 168 -13.95 -0.35 4.84
N LYS A 169 -14.96 -1.11 4.45
CA LYS A 169 -14.79 -2.19 3.48
C LYS A 169 -14.25 -1.67 2.15
N ASP A 170 -14.73 -0.52 1.70
CA ASP A 170 -14.34 0.08 0.43
C ASP A 170 -12.88 0.56 0.47
N LEU A 171 -12.48 1.24 1.55
CA LEU A 171 -11.09 1.67 1.74
C LEU A 171 -10.13 0.48 1.89
N ASP A 172 -10.49 -0.54 2.67
CA ASP A 172 -9.67 -1.75 2.81
C ASP A 172 -9.48 -2.45 1.47
N TYR A 173 -10.55 -2.63 0.70
CA TYR A 173 -10.48 -3.24 -0.63
C TYR A 173 -9.49 -2.49 -1.55
N LEU A 174 -9.54 -1.16 -1.53
CA LEU A 174 -8.68 -0.29 -2.30
C LEU A 174 -7.21 -0.46 -1.91
N PHE A 175 -6.90 -0.43 -0.61
CA PHE A 175 -5.53 -0.62 -0.12
C PHE A 175 -5.01 -2.01 -0.43
N HIS A 176 -5.83 -3.04 -0.27
CA HIS A 176 -5.48 -4.41 -0.63
C HIS A 176 -5.21 -4.57 -2.13
N GLU A 177 -6.00 -3.91 -2.98
CA GLU A 177 -5.77 -3.90 -4.43
C GLU A 177 -4.43 -3.20 -4.78
N ALA A 178 -4.18 -2.02 -4.22
CA ALA A 178 -2.94 -1.28 -4.45
C ALA A 178 -1.71 -2.09 -3.99
N ASN A 179 -1.75 -2.63 -2.76
CA ASN A 179 -0.68 -3.44 -2.19
C ASN A 179 -0.41 -4.71 -2.99
N TYR A 180 -1.47 -5.38 -3.47
CA TYR A 180 -1.30 -6.57 -4.30
C TYR A 180 -0.64 -6.27 -5.64
N LYS A 181 -1.02 -5.18 -6.32
CA LYS A 181 -0.38 -4.76 -7.57
C LYS A 181 1.10 -4.42 -7.39
N LEU A 182 1.42 -3.67 -6.33
CA LEU A 182 2.80 -3.35 -5.99
C LEU A 182 3.62 -4.63 -5.71
N TYR A 183 3.06 -5.57 -4.96
CA TYR A 183 3.70 -6.86 -4.67
C TYR A 183 3.99 -7.67 -5.95
N VAL A 184 2.98 -7.85 -6.81
CA VAL A 184 3.12 -8.59 -8.08
C VAL A 184 4.17 -7.94 -8.98
N GLY A 185 4.18 -6.60 -9.05
CA GLY A 185 5.18 -5.85 -9.82
C GLY A 185 6.60 -6.05 -9.30
N LEU A 186 6.82 -6.10 -7.98
CA LEU A 186 8.14 -6.34 -7.39
C LEU A 186 8.60 -7.79 -7.60
N ARG A 187 7.69 -8.75 -7.41
CA ARG A 187 7.95 -10.19 -7.60
C ARG A 187 8.30 -10.54 -9.03
N SER A 188 7.50 -10.07 -9.99
CA SER A 188 7.74 -10.35 -11.41
C SER A 188 9.10 -9.79 -11.87
N GLN A 189 9.48 -8.63 -11.37
CA GLN A 189 10.82 -8.08 -11.56
C GLN A 189 11.92 -8.98 -10.97
N ALA A 190 11.75 -9.49 -9.76
CA ALA A 190 12.72 -10.40 -9.16
C ALA A 190 12.86 -11.72 -9.93
N GLU A 191 11.74 -12.25 -10.44
CA GLU A 191 11.68 -13.53 -11.15
C GLU A 191 12.37 -13.49 -12.52
N ILE A 192 12.38 -12.33 -13.20
CA ILE A 192 13.01 -12.19 -14.52
C ILE A 192 14.51 -11.79 -14.47
N ARG A 193 15.16 -11.78 -13.30
CA ARG A 193 16.56 -11.30 -13.17
C ARG A 193 17.53 -12.07 -14.06
N GLU A 194 17.42 -13.40 -14.08
CA GLU A 194 18.27 -14.23 -14.93
C GLU A 194 17.96 -14.03 -16.41
N SER A 195 16.69 -13.84 -16.76
CA SER A 195 16.28 -13.49 -18.12
C SER A 195 16.91 -12.18 -18.57
N VAL A 196 16.94 -11.17 -17.70
CA VAL A 196 17.62 -9.89 -17.96
C VAL A 196 19.12 -10.09 -18.15
N ASP A 197 19.77 -10.90 -17.30
CA ASP A 197 21.20 -11.19 -17.40
C ASP A 197 21.54 -11.88 -18.73
N ARG A 198 20.76 -12.89 -19.14
CA ARG A 198 20.92 -13.60 -20.42
C ARG A 198 20.66 -12.70 -21.62
N LEU A 199 19.60 -11.89 -21.57
CA LEU A 199 19.24 -10.98 -22.66
C LEU A 199 20.29 -9.89 -22.86
N ALA A 200 20.82 -9.31 -21.77
CA ALA A 200 21.91 -8.35 -21.85
C ALA A 200 23.16 -8.97 -22.50
N ALA A 201 23.54 -10.18 -22.08
CA ALA A 201 24.67 -10.90 -22.65
C ALA A 201 24.45 -11.25 -24.14
N PHE A 202 23.23 -11.61 -24.53
CA PHE A 202 22.87 -11.87 -25.93
C PHE A 202 23.02 -10.61 -26.79
N LEU A 203 22.42 -9.49 -26.36
CA LEU A 203 22.46 -8.22 -27.10
C LEU A 203 23.86 -7.62 -27.21
N GLN A 204 24.76 -7.92 -26.25
CA GLN A 204 26.17 -7.53 -26.29
C GLN A 204 26.98 -8.38 -27.29
N LYS A 205 26.72 -9.68 -27.37
CA LYS A 205 27.53 -10.63 -28.16
C LYS A 205 27.06 -10.77 -29.60
N VAL A 206 25.75 -10.71 -29.83
CA VAL A 206 25.16 -10.97 -31.14
C VAL A 206 25.12 -9.67 -31.94
N GLU A 207 25.93 -9.64 -32.99
CA GLU A 207 25.93 -8.55 -33.96
C GLU A 207 24.95 -8.85 -35.09
N VAL A 208 24.01 -7.91 -35.29
CA VAL A 208 23.13 -7.89 -36.44
C VAL A 208 23.27 -6.54 -37.16
N PRO A 209 23.13 -6.49 -38.49
CA PRO A 209 23.23 -5.24 -39.23
C PRO A 209 22.04 -4.32 -38.88
N LEU A 210 22.30 -3.32 -38.04
CA LEU A 210 21.31 -2.34 -37.60
C LEU A 210 21.54 -0.97 -38.25
N PRO A 211 20.46 -0.26 -38.67
CA PRO A 211 20.50 1.18 -38.92
C PRO A 211 21.03 1.97 -37.72
N SER A 212 21.58 3.17 -37.97
CA SER A 212 22.19 4.01 -36.94
C SER A 212 21.28 4.24 -35.73
N GLU A 213 20.00 4.53 -35.96
CA GLU A 213 19.02 4.76 -34.88
C GLU A 213 18.84 3.53 -33.98
N LEU A 214 18.76 2.34 -34.57
CA LEU A 214 18.59 1.09 -33.83
C LEU A 214 19.85 0.68 -33.08
N LYS A 215 21.05 1.02 -33.59
CA LYS A 215 22.31 0.89 -32.82
C LYS A 215 22.28 1.74 -31.54
N THR A 216 21.79 2.98 -31.63
CA THR A 216 21.61 3.85 -30.46
C THR A 216 20.59 3.26 -29.48
N LYS A 217 19.44 2.78 -29.97
CA LYS A 217 18.43 2.11 -29.13
C LYS A 217 18.99 0.86 -28.43
N ARG A 218 19.78 0.05 -29.13
CA ARG A 218 20.48 -1.11 -28.54
C ARG A 218 21.40 -0.69 -27.41
N GLN A 219 22.23 0.35 -27.61
CA GLN A 219 23.14 0.82 -26.56
C GLN A 219 22.36 1.32 -25.34
N LYS A 220 21.34 2.16 -25.54
CA LYS A 220 20.49 2.64 -24.45
C LYS A 220 19.79 1.51 -23.70
N LEU A 221 19.31 0.49 -24.43
CA LEU A 221 18.73 -0.70 -23.82
C LEU A 221 19.76 -1.42 -22.94
N LEU A 222 20.99 -1.63 -23.44
CA LEU A 222 22.05 -2.25 -22.64
C LEU A 222 22.35 -1.46 -21.36
N ASP A 223 22.44 -0.13 -21.44
CA ASP A 223 22.64 0.72 -20.27
C ASP A 223 21.49 0.56 -19.24
N LEU A 224 20.25 0.51 -19.72
CA LEU A 224 19.05 0.30 -18.89
C LEU A 224 18.97 -1.10 -18.27
N LEU A 225 19.47 -2.13 -18.98
CA LEU A 225 19.58 -3.49 -18.45
C LEU A 225 20.70 -3.56 -17.39
N ASP A 226 21.83 -2.89 -17.61
CA ASP A 226 22.94 -2.88 -16.66
C ASP A 226 22.56 -2.23 -15.32
N SER A 227 21.81 -1.11 -15.35
CA SER A 227 21.25 -0.54 -14.12
C SER A 227 20.35 -1.55 -13.37
N TYR A 228 19.55 -2.34 -14.10
CA TYR A 228 18.70 -3.37 -13.49
C TYR A 228 19.50 -4.53 -12.84
N ARG A 229 20.75 -4.71 -13.26
CA ARG A 229 21.65 -5.76 -12.78
C ARG A 229 22.45 -5.30 -11.55
N GLU A 230 22.37 -4.04 -11.17
CA GLU A 230 23.05 -3.51 -9.99
C GLU A 230 22.64 -4.26 -8.71
N LYS A 231 23.64 -4.77 -7.98
CA LYS A 231 23.44 -5.54 -6.75
C LYS A 231 22.62 -4.77 -5.71
N LYS A 232 22.86 -3.47 -5.59
CA LYS A 232 22.15 -2.61 -4.63
C LYS A 232 20.66 -2.53 -4.94
N LEU A 233 20.29 -2.35 -6.21
CA LEU A 233 18.89 -2.30 -6.64
C LEU A 233 18.19 -3.65 -6.45
N ARG A 234 18.86 -4.75 -6.78
CA ARG A 234 18.33 -6.11 -6.53
C ARG A 234 18.09 -6.35 -5.02
N ALA A 235 19.04 -5.97 -4.17
CA ALA A 235 18.90 -6.08 -2.72
C ALA A 235 17.74 -5.24 -2.16
N THR A 236 17.58 -3.99 -2.63
CA THR A 236 16.44 -3.15 -2.24
C THR A 236 15.10 -3.76 -2.67
N ASN A 237 15.03 -4.37 -3.85
CA ASN A 237 13.83 -5.09 -4.29
C ASN A 237 13.55 -6.31 -3.39
N ASP A 238 14.57 -7.11 -3.07
CA ASP A 238 14.43 -8.27 -2.18
C ASP A 238 13.93 -7.89 -0.78
N ASP A 239 14.47 -6.81 -0.21
CA ASP A 239 14.03 -6.33 1.10
C ASP A 239 12.60 -5.79 1.06
N SER A 240 12.18 -5.17 -0.05
CA SER A 240 10.80 -4.75 -0.26
C SER A 240 9.85 -5.94 -0.34
N ILE A 241 10.22 -6.99 -1.09
CA ILE A 241 9.44 -8.25 -1.20
C ILE A 241 9.28 -8.91 0.17
N LYS A 242 10.36 -9.02 0.95
CA LYS A 242 10.32 -9.55 2.32
C LYS A 242 9.39 -8.75 3.24
N GLY A 243 9.24 -7.45 3.01
CA GLY A 243 8.31 -6.62 3.76
C GLY A 243 6.84 -7.01 3.56
N PHE A 244 6.50 -7.56 2.40
CA PHE A 244 5.17 -8.12 2.11
C PHE A 244 5.02 -9.54 2.65
N GLU A 245 6.00 -10.41 2.36
CA GLU A 245 5.86 -11.86 2.55
C GLU A 245 5.79 -12.27 4.03
N ALA A 246 4.88 -13.20 4.33
CA ALA A 246 4.66 -13.66 5.68
C ALA A 246 5.83 -14.53 6.17
N VAL A 247 6.20 -14.39 7.44
CA VAL A 247 7.23 -15.23 8.07
C VAL A 247 6.55 -16.33 8.86
N ALA A 248 6.37 -17.50 8.24
CA ALA A 248 5.72 -18.65 8.88
C ALA A 248 6.69 -19.54 9.69
N SER A 249 7.97 -19.59 9.28
CA SER A 249 8.97 -20.52 9.84
C SER A 249 10.37 -19.92 9.91
N GLY A 250 10.46 -18.59 10.00
CA GLY A 250 11.71 -17.84 9.86
C GLY A 250 12.12 -17.59 8.40
N GLN A 251 11.35 -18.10 7.43
CA GLN A 251 11.49 -17.82 6.01
C GLN A 251 10.27 -17.04 5.48
N PRO A 252 10.47 -16.05 4.58
CA PRO A 252 9.40 -15.40 3.84
C PRO A 252 8.68 -16.41 2.93
N VAL A 253 7.35 -16.39 2.95
CA VAL A 253 6.49 -17.20 2.08
C VAL A 253 5.82 -16.29 1.03
N PRO A 254 6.04 -16.54 -0.28
CA PRO A 254 5.38 -15.79 -1.35
C PRO A 254 3.87 -15.97 -1.34
N PHE A 255 3.14 -14.92 -1.75
CA PHE A 255 1.69 -14.99 -1.92
C PHE A 255 1.35 -15.49 -3.32
N SER A 256 0.54 -16.53 -3.39
CA SER A 256 0.01 -17.09 -4.65
C SER A 256 -1.30 -16.44 -5.10
N SER A 257 -1.92 -15.61 -4.26
CA SER A 257 -3.16 -14.90 -4.59
C SER A 257 -3.32 -13.60 -3.80
N LYS A 258 -4.17 -12.69 -4.31
CA LYS A 258 -4.58 -11.48 -3.58
C LYS A 258 -5.14 -11.84 -2.20
N GLN A 259 -5.97 -12.88 -2.11
CA GLN A 259 -6.60 -13.27 -0.85
C GLN A 259 -5.57 -13.68 0.20
N GLN A 260 -4.51 -14.40 -0.17
CA GLN A 260 -3.46 -14.76 0.79
C GLN A 260 -2.74 -13.54 1.35
N LEU A 261 -2.48 -12.53 0.50
CA LEU A 261 -1.91 -11.25 0.93
C LEU A 261 -2.86 -10.53 1.89
N VAL A 262 -4.15 -10.42 1.52
CA VAL A 262 -5.20 -9.82 2.36
C VAL A 262 -5.25 -10.49 3.73
N ASP A 263 -5.37 -11.81 3.78
CA ASP A 263 -5.48 -12.59 5.02
C ASP A 263 -4.26 -12.36 5.92
N ALA A 264 -3.05 -12.27 5.34
CA ALA A 264 -1.84 -12.02 6.10
C ALA A 264 -1.82 -10.60 6.72
N PHE A 265 -2.21 -9.58 5.95
CA PHE A 265 -2.33 -8.21 6.44
C PHE A 265 -3.41 -8.08 7.51
N GLU A 266 -4.59 -8.65 7.28
CA GLU A 266 -5.72 -8.62 8.22
C GLU A 266 -5.35 -9.32 9.53
N LYS A 267 -4.70 -10.49 9.50
CA LYS A 267 -4.22 -11.17 10.71
C LYS A 267 -3.23 -10.34 11.49
N LYS A 268 -2.30 -9.67 10.81
CA LYS A 268 -1.30 -8.78 11.45
C LYS A 268 -1.97 -7.57 12.09
N GLN A 269 -2.88 -6.93 11.38
CA GLN A 269 -3.64 -5.78 11.90
C GLN A 269 -4.53 -6.20 13.07
N GLU A 270 -5.20 -7.35 12.99
CA GLU A 270 -6.02 -7.89 14.06
C GLU A 270 -5.20 -8.16 15.32
N PHE A 271 -4.06 -8.84 15.16
CA PHE A 271 -3.15 -9.09 16.28
C PHE A 271 -2.69 -7.78 16.93
N HIS A 272 -2.30 -6.78 16.14
CA HIS A 272 -1.91 -5.46 16.67
C HIS A 272 -3.09 -4.79 17.39
N PHE A 273 -4.28 -4.77 16.79
CA PHE A 273 -5.46 -4.17 17.38
C PHE A 273 -5.80 -4.81 18.73
N GLN A 274 -5.85 -6.15 18.80
CA GLN A 274 -6.17 -6.87 20.02
C GLN A 274 -5.09 -6.73 21.10
N THR A 275 -3.82 -6.72 20.73
CA THR A 275 -2.71 -6.73 21.71
C THR A 275 -2.19 -5.35 22.10
N LYS A 276 -2.43 -4.32 21.27
CA LYS A 276 -1.91 -2.95 21.49
C LYS A 276 -3.00 -1.91 21.66
N ILE A 277 -4.11 -2.02 20.93
CA ILE A 277 -5.17 -0.99 20.91
C ILE A 277 -6.28 -1.30 21.92
N VAL A 278 -6.85 -2.51 21.88
CA VAL A 278 -7.90 -2.93 22.82
C VAL A 278 -7.49 -2.72 24.29
N PRO A 279 -6.27 -3.07 24.75
CA PRO A 279 -5.90 -2.93 26.16
C PRO A 279 -5.91 -1.49 26.69
N ILE A 280 -5.84 -0.49 25.80
CA ILE A 280 -5.83 0.93 26.18
C ILE A 280 -7.19 1.63 25.97
N ILE A 281 -8.23 0.88 25.59
CA ILE A 281 -9.62 1.35 25.62
C ILE A 281 -10.07 1.53 27.08
N ARG A 282 -10.68 2.69 27.37
CA ARG A 282 -11.10 3.11 28.72
C ARG A 282 -12.55 2.78 29.03
N ASN A 283 -13.34 2.42 28.02
CA ASN A 283 -14.68 1.88 28.20
C ASN A 283 -14.62 0.63 29.09
N THR A 284 -15.46 0.62 30.12
CA THR A 284 -15.66 -0.50 31.05
C THR A 284 -16.76 -1.42 30.56
#